data_AF-A0A076HAJ6-F1
#
_entry.id   AF-A0A076HAJ6-F1
#
_cell.length_a   1.000
_cell.length_b   1.000
_cell.length_c   1.000
_cell.angle_alpha   90.00
_cell.angle_beta   90.00
_cell.angle_gamma   90.00
#
_symmetry.space_group_name_H-M   'P 1'
#
loop_
_entity.id
_entity.type
_entity.pdbx_description
1 polymer ?
#
loop_
_entity_poly.entity_id
_entity_poly.type
_entity_poly.pdbx_seq_one_letter_code
_entity_poly.pdbx_strand_id
1 'polypeptide(L)'
;MVFRNLPDRTVPTRGERSHAGNGWIRLWADPNQRRALIRRSLALLLAGLGAAPGSPAAAGLLRPVLDMIRPRLEERLKDECLKLVSSEVSALQNLVNDSCQSMARPACVCLIEETSHSGRELGVVTELISGRIGDDAEVVIKRCLGKMLGLPATSLENLSLPEVRPSGH
;
A
#
# COMPACT_ATOMS: atom_id res chain seq x y z
N MET A 1 -44.94 -29.16 5.35
CA MET A 1 -46.35 -28.80 5.06
C MET A 1 -46.34 -27.69 4.03
N VAL A 2 -47.00 -27.95 2.90
CA VAL A 2 -47.15 -27.07 1.74
C VAL A 2 -48.48 -26.33 1.88
N PHE A 3 -48.51 -25.02 1.63
CA PHE A 3 -49.73 -24.37 1.15
C PHE A 3 -49.39 -23.48 -0.05
N ARG A 4 -49.81 -23.97 -1.23
CA ARG A 4 -50.10 -23.18 -2.43
C ARG A 4 -51.50 -22.54 -2.27
N ASN A 5 -51.71 -21.39 -2.93
CA ASN A 5 -52.88 -20.96 -3.72
C ASN A 5 -52.97 -19.41 -3.68
N LEU A 6 -52.53 -18.70 -4.72
CA LEU A 6 -53.20 -18.30 -5.98
C LEU A 6 -54.07 -17.03 -5.89
N PRO A 7 -54.16 -16.23 -6.97
CA PRO A 7 -54.49 -14.80 -6.99
C PRO A 7 -55.95 -14.52 -7.43
N ASP A 8 -56.41 -13.27 -7.40
CA ASP A 8 -56.66 -12.42 -8.60
C ASP A 8 -57.46 -11.13 -8.22
N ARG A 9 -57.18 -10.06 -8.97
CA ARG A 9 -57.93 -8.81 -9.27
C ARG A 9 -58.88 -8.19 -8.25
N THR A 10 -58.67 -6.88 -8.02
CA THR A 10 -59.66 -5.84 -8.38
C THR A 10 -59.01 -4.45 -8.51
N VAL A 11 -59.35 -3.74 -9.58
CA VAL A 11 -59.18 -2.31 -9.89
C VAL A 11 -60.55 -1.85 -10.41
N PRO A 12 -60.99 -0.57 -10.44
CA PRO A 12 -60.66 0.66 -9.69
C PRO A 12 -61.91 1.31 -9.02
N THR A 13 -61.74 2.33 -8.19
CA THR A 13 -62.71 3.45 -8.15
C THR A 13 -62.02 4.82 -8.03
N ARG A 14 -62.49 5.69 -8.90
CA ARG A 14 -62.26 7.12 -9.09
C ARG A 14 -62.92 7.93 -7.97
N GLY A 15 -62.24 8.94 -7.42
CA GLY A 15 -62.92 10.08 -6.78
C GLY A 15 -62.28 10.62 -5.51
N GLU A 16 -61.96 11.93 -5.57
CA GLU A 16 -61.78 12.88 -4.47
C GLU A 16 -60.46 12.90 -3.69
N ARG A 17 -59.98 14.04 -3.19
CA ARG A 17 -59.70 15.41 -3.70
C ARG A 17 -59.02 16.09 -2.51
N SER A 18 -57.93 16.82 -2.79
CA SER A 18 -57.31 17.88 -1.98
C SER A 18 -56.77 17.56 -0.58
N HIS A 19 -55.45 17.69 -0.42
CA HIS A 19 -54.90 18.77 0.40
C HIS A 19 -53.57 19.26 -0.19
N ALA A 20 -53.44 20.59 -0.21
CA ALA A 20 -52.40 21.37 -0.85
C ALA A 20 -51.03 21.25 -0.15
N GLY A 21 -49.96 21.39 -0.95
CA GLY A 21 -48.57 21.43 -0.50
C GLY A 21 -47.68 21.98 -1.62
N ASN A 22 -47.84 23.27 -1.89
CA ASN A 22 -47.27 23.98 -3.03
C ASN A 22 -45.79 24.37 -2.75
N GLY A 23 -44.82 23.61 -3.25
CA GLY A 23 -43.38 23.88 -2.99
C GLY A 23 -42.46 23.96 -4.20
N TRP A 24 -42.90 23.58 -5.40
CA TRP A 24 -41.97 23.23 -6.49
C TRP A 24 -42.00 24.16 -7.73
N ILE A 25 -42.86 25.19 -7.74
CA ILE A 25 -43.15 25.96 -8.98
C ILE A 25 -42.44 27.34 -9.03
N ARG A 26 -41.58 27.68 -8.07
CA ARG A 26 -40.84 28.98 -8.08
C ARG A 26 -39.36 28.91 -8.47
N LEU A 27 -38.89 27.83 -9.12
CA LEU A 27 -37.46 27.67 -9.48
C LEU A 27 -37.13 27.78 -10.98
N TRP A 28 -38.02 28.31 -11.83
CA TRP A 28 -37.80 28.38 -13.28
C TRP A 28 -38.14 29.74 -13.91
N ALA A 29 -37.90 30.83 -13.17
CA ALA A 29 -38.10 32.19 -13.70
C ALA A 29 -37.04 33.16 -13.18
N ASP A 30 -35.76 32.94 -13.51
CA ASP A 30 -34.73 33.96 -13.33
C ASP A 30 -33.73 33.97 -14.52
N PRO A 31 -33.82 34.95 -15.44
CA PRO A 31 -33.00 35.00 -16.65
C PRO A 31 -31.57 35.54 -16.45
N ASN A 32 -31.15 35.89 -15.22
CA ASN A 32 -29.84 36.50 -14.95
C ASN A 32 -28.70 35.49 -14.68
N GLN A 33 -29.00 34.19 -14.58
CA GLN A 33 -28.04 33.09 -14.35
C GLN A 33 -27.27 32.62 -15.60
N ARG A 34 -27.59 33.14 -16.80
CA ARG A 34 -26.99 32.64 -18.06
C ARG A 34 -25.60 33.19 -18.39
N ARG A 35 -25.11 34.24 -17.71
CA ARG A 35 -23.80 34.87 -18.02
C ARG A 35 -22.63 34.36 -17.20
N ALA A 36 -22.86 33.59 -16.14
CA ALA A 36 -21.81 33.09 -15.25
C ALA A 36 -21.19 31.75 -15.69
N LEU A 37 -21.81 31.04 -16.63
CA LEU A 37 -21.39 29.69 -17.03
C LEU A 37 -20.39 29.65 -18.19
N ILE A 38 -20.24 30.73 -18.97
CA ILE A 38 -19.29 30.78 -20.09
C ILE A 38 -17.85 31.05 -19.62
N ARG A 39 -17.68 31.62 -18.42
CA ARG A 39 -16.36 31.89 -17.81
C ARG A 39 -15.77 30.70 -17.05
N ARG A 40 -16.52 29.60 -16.88
CA ARG A 40 -16.09 28.37 -16.22
C ARG A 40 -15.74 27.23 -17.19
N SER A 41 -15.80 27.47 -18.49
CA SER A 41 -15.51 26.45 -19.52
C SER A 41 -14.05 26.40 -19.99
N LEU A 42 -13.19 27.33 -19.55
CA LEU A 42 -11.76 27.33 -19.93
C LEU A 42 -10.82 26.84 -18.81
N ALA A 43 -11.35 26.61 -17.60
CA ALA A 43 -10.54 26.13 -16.46
C ALA A 43 -10.56 24.59 -16.30
N LEU A 44 -11.42 23.88 -17.04
CA LEU A 44 -11.57 22.42 -16.94
C LEU A 44 -10.88 21.62 -18.07
N LEU A 45 -10.28 22.30 -19.05
CA LEU A 45 -9.53 21.67 -20.15
C LEU A 45 -8.02 21.55 -19.90
N LEU A 46 -7.50 22.10 -18.79
CA LEU A 46 -6.08 22.00 -18.40
C LEU A 46 -5.82 21.10 -17.18
N ALA A 47 -6.86 20.46 -16.63
CA ALA A 47 -6.74 19.55 -15.48
C ALA A 47 -6.81 18.06 -15.87
N GLY A 48 -6.53 17.72 -17.13
CA GLY A 48 -6.55 16.35 -17.65
C GLY A 48 -5.18 15.70 -17.88
N LEU A 49 -4.08 16.41 -17.62
CA LEU A 49 -2.71 15.87 -17.70
C LEU A 49 -2.09 15.83 -16.30
N GLY A 50 -2.38 14.77 -15.54
CA GLY A 50 -1.75 14.58 -14.25
C GLY A 50 -2.15 13.26 -13.61
N ALA A 51 -1.19 12.35 -13.53
CA ALA A 51 -1.22 11.06 -12.83
C ALA A 51 -2.11 9.96 -13.46
N ALA A 52 -1.57 9.31 -14.51
CA ALA A 52 -1.75 7.87 -14.62
C ALA A 52 -1.02 7.23 -13.41
N PRO A 53 -1.68 6.45 -12.54
CA PRO A 53 -0.95 5.56 -11.64
C PRO A 53 -0.15 4.61 -12.52
N GLY A 54 1.17 4.57 -12.29
CA GLY A 54 2.12 3.78 -13.08
C GLY A 54 1.63 2.36 -13.28
N SER A 55 1.70 1.90 -14.53
CA SER A 55 1.41 0.52 -14.91
C SER A 55 2.18 -0.46 -14.01
N PRO A 56 1.54 -1.45 -13.35
CA PRO A 56 2.21 -2.44 -12.50
C PRO A 56 3.03 -3.48 -13.30
N ALA A 57 3.35 -3.22 -14.57
CA ALA A 57 3.93 -4.22 -15.48
C ALA A 57 5.42 -4.51 -15.23
N ALA A 58 6.08 -3.81 -14.31
CA ALA A 58 7.50 -4.00 -14.00
C ALA A 58 7.77 -4.63 -12.61
N ALA A 59 6.73 -4.96 -11.85
CA ALA A 59 6.88 -5.64 -10.56
C ALA A 59 7.44 -7.05 -10.79
N GLY A 60 8.63 -7.31 -10.25
CA GLY A 60 9.35 -8.58 -10.33
C GLY A 60 10.35 -8.72 -11.46
N LEU A 61 10.60 -7.69 -12.27
CA LEU A 61 11.61 -7.77 -13.35
C LEU A 61 13.00 -8.15 -12.80
N LEU A 62 13.36 -7.60 -11.64
CA LEU A 62 14.66 -7.83 -11.01
C LEU A 62 14.68 -9.04 -10.07
N ARG A 63 13.56 -9.76 -9.92
CA ARG A 63 13.43 -10.90 -9.02
C ARG A 63 14.52 -11.96 -9.20
N PRO A 64 14.84 -12.41 -10.44
CA PRO A 64 15.85 -13.45 -10.62
C PRO A 64 17.25 -13.01 -10.17
N VAL A 65 17.57 -11.72 -10.34
CA VAL A 65 18.84 -11.15 -9.88
C VAL A 65 18.88 -11.09 -8.36
N LEU A 66 17.78 -10.65 -7.72
CA LEU A 66 17.66 -10.61 -6.25
C LEU A 66 17.75 -12.00 -5.61
N ASP A 67 17.14 -13.02 -6.23
CA ASP A 67 17.21 -14.41 -5.73
C ASP A 67 18.62 -15.00 -5.86
N MET A 68 19.37 -14.63 -6.90
CA MET A 68 20.75 -15.08 -7.09
C MET A 68 21.71 -14.51 -6.04
N ILE A 69 21.48 -13.26 -5.59
CA ILE A 69 22.31 -12.62 -4.55
C ILE A 69 21.87 -12.96 -3.13
N ARG A 70 20.68 -13.55 -2.95
CA ARG A 70 20.10 -13.92 -1.65
C ARG A 70 21.08 -14.58 -0.67
N PRO A 71 21.88 -15.62 -1.02
CA PRO A 71 22.78 -16.24 -0.05
C PRO A 71 23.80 -15.25 0.55
N ARG A 72 24.28 -14.27 -0.23
CA ARG A 72 25.18 -13.22 0.27
C ARG A 72 24.45 -12.25 1.20
N LEU A 73 23.18 -11.93 0.89
CA LEU A 73 22.36 -11.07 1.73
C LEU A 73 22.03 -11.73 3.07
N GLU A 74 21.69 -13.03 3.08
CA GLU A 74 21.45 -13.81 4.29
C GLU A 74 22.69 -13.81 5.21
N GLU A 75 23.88 -14.02 4.64
CA GLU A 75 25.14 -13.97 5.40
C GLU A 75 25.40 -12.58 5.99
N ARG A 76 25.21 -11.52 5.20
CA ARG A 76 25.36 -10.14 5.68
C ARG A 76 24.37 -9.78 6.79
N LEU A 77 23.11 -10.18 6.65
CA LEU A 77 22.09 -10.00 7.68
C LEU A 77 22.46 -10.72 8.98
N LYS A 78 23.00 -11.94 8.88
CA LYS A 78 23.50 -12.70 10.03
C LYS A 78 24.66 -11.95 10.71
N ASP A 79 25.63 -11.47 9.95
CA ASP A 79 26.79 -10.76 10.48
C ASP A 79 26.39 -9.46 11.20
N GLU A 80 25.47 -8.68 10.62
CA GLU A 80 24.94 -7.47 11.27
C GLU A 80 24.15 -7.83 12.54
N CYS A 81 23.36 -8.90 12.53
CA CYS A 81 22.69 -9.40 13.74
C CYS A 81 23.70 -9.75 14.83
N LEU A 82 24.81 -10.43 14.48
CA LEU A 82 25.87 -10.77 15.43
C LEU A 82 26.54 -9.51 16.02
N LYS A 83 26.76 -8.46 15.22
CA LYS A 83 27.32 -7.19 15.71
C LYS A 83 26.42 -6.49 16.73
N LEU A 84 25.10 -6.66 16.63
CA LEU A 84 24.14 -6.08 17.56
C LEU A 84 24.13 -6.82 18.91
N VAL A 85 24.66 -8.04 18.98
CA VAL A 85 24.69 -8.86 20.18
C VAL A 85 26.12 -8.96 20.71
N SER A 86 26.44 -8.18 21.74
CA SER A 86 27.69 -8.36 22.48
C SER A 86 27.56 -9.54 23.45
N SER A 87 28.32 -10.61 23.26
CA SER A 87 28.43 -11.66 24.27
C SER A 87 29.82 -12.29 24.32
N GLU A 88 30.41 -12.31 25.51
CA GLU A 88 31.74 -12.88 25.80
C GLU A 88 31.66 -14.38 26.15
N VAL A 89 30.45 -14.95 26.25
CA VAL A 89 30.24 -16.35 26.64
C VAL A 89 30.13 -17.23 25.39
N SER A 90 31.08 -18.13 25.18
CA SER A 90 31.14 -19.00 24.00
C SER A 90 29.90 -19.88 23.78
N ALA A 91 29.29 -20.38 24.86
CA ALA A 91 28.04 -21.15 24.78
C ALA A 91 26.85 -20.28 24.31
N LEU A 92 26.83 -19.00 24.71
CA LEU A 92 25.82 -18.04 24.27
C LEU A 92 26.08 -17.59 22.83
N GLN A 93 27.34 -17.53 22.41
CA GLN A 93 27.73 -17.18 21.05
C GLN A 93 27.18 -18.15 20.00
N ASN A 94 27.21 -19.46 20.27
CA ASN A 94 26.62 -20.46 19.38
C ASN A 94 25.10 -20.31 19.27
N LEU A 95 24.41 -20.11 20.41
CA LEU A 95 22.96 -19.89 20.44
C LEU A 95 22.57 -18.62 19.65
N VAL A 96 23.33 -17.54 19.83
CA VAL A 96 23.12 -16.27 19.13
C VAL A 96 23.38 -16.43 17.64
N ASN A 97 24.42 -17.15 17.23
CA ASN A 97 24.67 -17.44 15.82
C ASN A 97 23.51 -18.21 15.18
N ASP A 98 23.02 -19.27 15.83
CA ASP A 98 21.89 -20.05 15.33
C ASP A 98 20.61 -19.20 15.25
N SER A 99 20.39 -18.32 16.23
CA SER A 99 19.26 -17.39 16.23
C SER A 99 19.37 -16.35 15.11
N CYS A 100 20.55 -15.74 14.92
CA CYS A 100 20.79 -14.77 13.86
C CYS A 100 20.64 -15.41 12.48
N GLN A 101 21.10 -16.66 12.31
CA GLN A 101 20.92 -17.40 11.07
C GLN A 101 19.45 -17.76 10.82
N SER A 102 18.73 -18.16 11.87
CA SER A 102 17.30 -18.48 11.82
C SER A 102 16.44 -17.27 11.44
N MET A 103 16.86 -16.05 11.80
CA MET A 103 16.16 -14.81 11.45
C MET A 103 16.59 -14.22 10.10
N ALA A 104 17.87 -14.31 9.75
CA ALA A 104 18.40 -13.69 8.53
C ALA A 104 17.74 -14.21 7.25
N ARG A 105 17.50 -15.53 7.19
CA ARG A 105 16.87 -16.17 6.02
C ARG A 105 15.42 -15.72 5.78
N PRO A 106 14.47 -15.85 6.72
CA PRO A 106 13.10 -15.40 6.51
C PRO A 106 13.03 -13.88 6.28
N ALA A 107 13.87 -13.09 6.96
CA ALA A 107 13.96 -11.65 6.72
C ALA A 107 14.39 -11.34 5.28
N CYS A 108 15.43 -12.01 4.77
CA CYS A 108 15.91 -11.79 3.41
C CYS A 108 14.86 -12.17 2.36
N VAL A 109 14.22 -13.33 2.51
CA VAL A 109 13.14 -13.77 1.61
C VAL A 109 12.01 -12.74 1.58
N CYS A 110 11.57 -12.31 2.76
CA CYS A 110 10.51 -11.33 2.93
C CYS A 110 10.86 -9.96 2.32
N LEU A 111 12.08 -9.47 2.50
CA LEU A 111 12.56 -8.23 1.89
C LEU A 111 12.54 -8.32 0.36
N ILE A 112 13.06 -9.42 -0.20
CA ILE A 112 13.04 -9.64 -1.66
C ILE A 112 11.57 -9.68 -2.12
N GLU A 113 10.69 -10.47 -1.48
CA GLU A 113 9.23 -10.55 -1.73
C GLU A 113 8.55 -9.19 -1.77
N GLU A 114 8.70 -8.40 -0.73
CA GLU A 114 8.10 -7.06 -0.65
C GLU A 114 8.67 -6.11 -1.69
N THR A 115 9.98 -6.12 -1.91
CA THR A 115 10.65 -5.29 -2.93
C THR A 115 10.07 -5.58 -4.32
N SER A 116 9.92 -6.86 -4.64
CA SER A 116 9.40 -7.29 -5.93
C SER A 116 7.90 -7.05 -6.08
N HIS A 117 7.12 -7.38 -5.06
CA HIS A 117 5.66 -7.26 -5.09
C HIS A 117 5.22 -5.80 -5.19
N SER A 118 5.98 -4.90 -4.57
CA SER A 118 5.68 -3.46 -4.58
C SER A 118 6.19 -2.72 -5.83
N GLY A 119 6.96 -3.37 -6.71
CA GLY A 119 7.54 -2.72 -7.90
C GLY A 119 8.60 -1.66 -7.55
N ARG A 120 9.22 -1.78 -6.36
CA ARG A 120 10.15 -0.79 -5.79
C ARG A 120 11.62 -1.16 -6.01
N GLU A 121 11.91 -2.18 -6.80
CA GLU A 121 13.24 -2.81 -6.88
C GLU A 121 14.33 -1.83 -7.32
N LEU A 122 14.08 -1.04 -8.38
CA LEU A 122 15.05 -0.05 -8.86
C LEU A 122 15.33 1.05 -7.83
N GLY A 123 14.28 1.47 -7.12
CA GLY A 123 14.35 2.44 -6.04
C GLY A 123 15.22 1.96 -4.89
N VAL A 124 14.89 0.78 -4.36
CA VAL A 124 15.65 0.12 -3.29
C VAL A 124 17.11 -0.08 -3.70
N VAL A 125 17.38 -0.56 -4.92
CA VAL A 125 18.75 -0.75 -5.41
C VAL A 125 19.51 0.58 -5.49
N THR A 126 18.88 1.64 -5.98
CA THR A 126 19.51 2.97 -6.10
C THR A 126 19.85 3.56 -4.73
N GLU A 127 18.95 3.41 -3.75
CA GLU A 127 19.19 3.84 -2.37
C GLU A 127 20.35 3.07 -1.72
N LEU A 128 20.39 1.75 -1.88
CA LEU A 128 21.45 0.90 -1.34
C LEU A 128 22.81 1.21 -1.97
N ILE A 129 22.89 1.42 -3.30
CA ILE A 129 24.13 1.84 -3.98
C ILE A 129 24.59 3.21 -3.47
N SER A 130 23.64 4.09 -3.15
CA SER A 130 23.93 5.38 -2.52
C SER A 130 24.27 5.27 -1.03
N GLY A 131 24.28 4.05 -0.47
CA GLY A 131 24.61 3.79 0.92
C GLY A 131 23.59 4.36 1.92
N ARG A 132 22.31 4.44 1.55
CA ARG A 132 21.25 4.98 2.41
C ARG A 132 20.00 4.10 2.41
N ILE A 133 19.16 4.29 3.41
CA ILE A 133 17.77 3.81 3.42
C ILE A 133 16.91 5.02 3.07
N GLY A 134 16.25 5.02 1.92
CA GLY A 134 15.29 6.06 1.55
C GLY A 134 13.85 5.56 1.62
N ASP A 135 12.95 6.34 1.06
CA ASP A 135 11.50 6.07 1.07
C ASP A 135 11.15 4.70 0.47
N ASP A 136 12.01 4.21 -0.43
CA ASP A 136 11.79 2.96 -1.14
C ASP A 136 12.09 1.73 -0.29
N ALA A 137 13.28 1.70 0.28
CA ALA A 137 13.70 0.69 1.23
C ALA A 137 12.86 0.74 2.52
N GLU A 138 12.51 1.93 3.01
CA GLU A 138 11.75 2.08 4.27
C GLU A 138 10.37 1.41 4.20
N VAL A 139 9.62 1.62 3.10
CA VAL A 139 8.31 0.98 2.91
C VAL A 139 8.43 -0.54 2.86
N VAL A 140 9.43 -1.07 2.15
CA VAL A 140 9.68 -2.51 2.04
C VAL A 140 10.02 -3.10 3.40
N ILE A 141 10.93 -2.48 4.15
CA ILE A 141 11.36 -2.94 5.48
C ILE A 141 10.18 -2.96 6.43
N LYS A 142 9.37 -1.89 6.48
CA LYS A 142 8.18 -1.81 7.33
C LYS A 142 7.17 -2.92 7.02
N ARG A 143 6.84 -3.13 5.75
CA ARG A 143 5.91 -4.20 5.36
C ARG A 143 6.45 -5.57 5.71
N CYS A 144 7.74 -5.78 5.51
CA CYS A 144 8.38 -7.03 5.84
C CYS A 144 8.37 -7.30 7.36
N LEU A 145 8.75 -6.31 8.17
CA LEU A 145 8.64 -6.39 9.63
C LEU A 145 7.19 -6.65 10.06
N GLY A 146 6.23 -5.98 9.44
CA GLY A 146 4.81 -6.21 9.69
C GLY A 146 4.43 -7.67 9.47
N LYS A 147 4.80 -8.23 8.31
CA LYS A 147 4.55 -9.66 7.99
C LYS A 147 5.22 -10.61 8.99
N MET A 148 6.48 -10.39 9.34
CA MET A 148 7.22 -11.24 10.26
C MET A 148 6.64 -11.20 11.69
N LEU A 149 6.12 -10.06 12.11
CA LEU A 149 5.51 -9.86 13.43
C LEU A 149 4.01 -10.18 13.48
N GLY A 150 3.41 -10.57 12.35
CA GLY A 150 1.96 -10.80 12.24
C GLY A 150 1.12 -9.52 12.38
N LEU A 151 1.71 -8.36 12.08
CA LEU A 151 1.06 -7.06 12.14
C LEU A 151 0.44 -6.66 10.79
N PRO A 152 -0.63 -5.86 10.79
CA PRO A 152 -1.14 -5.22 9.58
C PRO A 152 -0.05 -4.41 8.86
N ALA A 153 -0.10 -4.40 7.52
CA ALA A 153 0.90 -3.69 6.69
C ALA A 153 1.02 -2.19 6.98
N THR A 154 -0.05 -1.58 7.50
CA THR A 154 -0.11 -0.15 7.82
C THR A 154 0.35 0.18 9.25
N SER A 155 0.55 -0.83 10.10
CA SER A 155 0.84 -0.62 11.53
C SER A 155 2.18 0.06 11.79
N LEU A 156 3.14 -0.04 10.85
CA LEU A 156 4.47 0.55 10.97
C LEU A 156 4.66 1.79 10.08
N GLU A 157 3.62 2.25 9.37
CA GLU A 157 3.74 3.36 8.40
C GLU A 157 4.25 4.66 9.05
N ASN A 158 3.74 4.98 10.24
CA ASN A 158 4.08 6.21 10.96
C ASN A 158 5.42 6.17 11.72
N LEU A 159 6.14 5.05 11.69
CA LEU A 159 7.42 4.91 12.41
C LEU A 159 8.58 5.18 11.45
N SER A 160 9.36 6.24 11.66
CA SER A 160 10.57 6.42 10.86
C SER A 160 11.63 5.40 11.27
N LEU A 161 12.24 4.72 10.29
CA LEU A 161 13.37 3.84 10.57
C LEU A 161 14.62 4.69 10.88
N PRO A 162 15.44 4.30 11.87
CA PRO A 162 16.72 4.95 12.09
C PRO A 162 17.59 4.77 10.85
N GLU A 163 18.30 5.84 10.47
CA GLU A 163 19.19 5.79 9.33
C GLU A 163 20.37 4.86 9.62
N VAL A 164 20.40 3.71 8.93
CA VAL A 164 21.52 2.78 8.98
C VAL A 164 22.63 3.37 8.12
N ARG A 165 23.60 4.04 8.75
CA ARG A 165 24.82 4.42 8.04
C ARG A 165 25.58 3.15 7.66
N PRO A 166 26.14 3.07 6.43
CA PRO A 166 27.06 2.02 6.09
C PRO A 166 28.22 2.09 7.08
N SER A 167 28.46 0.98 7.78
CA SER A 167 29.67 0.82 8.59
C SER A 167 30.85 0.90 7.63
N GLY A 168 31.51 2.07 7.60
CA GLY A 168 32.67 2.31 6.77
C GLY A 168 33.77 1.30 7.07
N HIS A 169 34.31 0.72 6.01
CA HIS A 169 35.69 0.26 5.95
C HIS A 169 36.50 1.30 5.19
#